data_AF-A0A432LZG5-F1
#
_entry.id   AF-A0A432LZG5-F1
#
_cell.length_a   1.000
_cell.length_b   1.000
_cell.length_c   1.000
_cell.angle_alpha   90.00
_cell.angle_beta   90.00
_cell.angle_gamma   90.00
#
_symmetry.space_group_name_H-M   'P 1'
#
loop_
_entity.id
_entity.type
_entity.pdbx_description
1 polymer ?
#
loop_
_entity_poly.entity_id
_entity_poly.type
_entity_poly.pdbx_seq_one_letter_code
_entity_poly.pdbx_strand_id
1 'polypeptide(L)'
;MSTFLYCCESLRIACDATESPVIFNSKFREYGIKVLDGGTSYVEIAFCPWSGHRLPQSLRDEWFSRLEAQGLDPGIDPVPLEFQSERWYTTK
;
A
#
# COMPACT_ATOMS: atom_id res chain seq x y z
N MET A 1 -4.31 19.58 2.31
CA MET A 1 -3.57 18.82 1.28
C MET A 1 -3.89 17.35 1.47
N SER A 2 -4.40 16.72 0.40
CA SER A 2 -4.81 15.31 0.22
C SER A 2 -5.91 14.74 1.13
N THR A 3 -7.16 15.13 0.88
CA THR A 3 -8.38 14.54 1.47
C THR A 3 -8.80 13.22 0.80
N PHE A 4 -8.01 12.68 -0.14
CA PHE A 4 -8.41 11.53 -0.98
C PHE A 4 -7.72 10.20 -0.64
N LEU A 5 -6.64 10.21 0.17
CA LEU A 5 -5.97 8.98 0.59
C LEU A 5 -6.78 8.31 1.72
N TYR A 6 -7.07 9.09 2.76
CA TYR A 6 -7.70 8.59 3.99
C TYR A 6 -9.19 8.92 4.01
N CYS A 7 -10.04 7.94 4.36
CA CYS A 7 -11.48 8.14 4.44
C CYS A 7 -11.95 8.86 5.72
N CYS A 8 -11.12 8.91 6.77
CA CYS A 8 -11.42 9.58 8.02
C CYS A 8 -10.13 9.95 8.77
N GLU A 9 -10.28 10.84 9.75
CA GLU A 9 -9.16 11.33 10.55
C GLU A 9 -8.48 10.23 11.37
N SER A 10 -9.25 9.28 11.91
CA SER A 10 -8.71 8.15 12.68
C SER A 10 -7.77 7.28 11.84
N LEU A 11 -8.12 7.03 10.57
CA LEU A 11 -7.27 6.26 9.66
C LEU A 11 -5.97 7.02 9.35
N ARG A 12 -6.07 8.34 9.10
CA ARG A 12 -4.89 9.19 8.86
C ARG A 12 -3.93 9.15 10.05
N ILE A 13 -4.44 9.41 11.26
CA ILE A 13 -3.65 9.36 12.50
C ILE A 13 -2.99 7.99 12.67
N ALA A 14 -3.74 6.91 12.43
CA ALA A 14 -3.21 5.57 12.58
C ALA A 14 -2.10 5.24 11.56
N CYS A 15 -2.17 5.74 10.32
CA CYS A 15 -1.10 5.53 9.34
C CYS A 15 0.14 6.40 9.61
N ASP A 16 -0.04 7.60 10.17
CA ASP A 16 1.06 8.54 10.43
C ASP A 16 1.81 8.24 11.75
N ALA A 17 1.20 7.47 12.66
CA ALA A 17 1.78 7.15 13.97
C ALA A 17 2.77 5.99 13.91
N THR A 18 4.00 6.20 14.41
CA THR A 18 5.07 5.18 14.45
C THR A 18 4.67 3.91 15.23
N GLU A 19 3.94 4.08 16.34
CA GLU A 19 3.53 2.99 17.22
C GLU A 19 2.27 2.26 16.73
N SER A 20 1.64 2.74 15.66
CA SER A 20 0.45 2.11 15.11
C SER A 20 0.84 0.96 14.17
N PRO A 21 0.17 -0.20 14.27
CA PRO A 21 0.37 -1.28 13.32
C PRO A 21 -0.30 -1.01 11.97
N VAL A 22 -1.16 0.01 11.87
CA VAL A 22 -1.84 0.36 10.61
C VAL A 22 -0.87 1.07 9.67
N ILE A 23 -0.78 0.60 8.44
CA ILE A 23 0.10 1.15 7.42
C ILE A 23 -0.63 1.41 6.11
N PHE A 24 -0.05 2.33 5.34
CA PHE A 24 -0.32 2.47 3.92
C PHE A 24 0.90 2.05 3.12
N ASN A 25 0.74 1.06 2.24
CA ASN A 25 1.76 0.60 1.32
C ASN A 25 1.56 1.28 -0.04
N SER A 26 2.35 2.31 -0.32
CA SER A 26 2.10 3.15 -1.49
C SER A 26 2.40 2.48 -2.83
N LYS A 27 3.34 1.52 -2.91
CA LYS A 27 3.59 0.80 -4.18
C LYS A 27 2.40 -0.04 -4.64
N PHE A 28 1.59 -0.56 -3.71
CA PHE A 28 0.41 -1.37 -4.01
C PHE A 28 -0.91 -0.62 -3.81
N ARG A 29 -0.88 0.62 -3.30
CA ARG A 29 -2.08 1.37 -2.87
C ARG A 29 -2.92 0.54 -1.90
N GLU A 30 -2.27 -0.05 -0.91
CA GLU A 30 -2.91 -0.92 0.08
C GLU A 30 -2.90 -0.33 1.47
N TYR A 31 -3.96 -0.57 2.21
CA TYR A 31 -3.98 -0.40 3.65
C TYR A 31 -3.83 -1.77 4.32
N GLY A 32 -3.10 -1.83 5.42
CA GLY A 32 -2.92 -3.07 6.13
C GLY A 32 -2.57 -2.92 7.60
N ILE A 33 -2.59 -4.04 8.30
CA ILE A 33 -2.13 -4.18 9.68
C ILE A 33 -0.84 -4.98 9.65
N LYS A 34 0.27 -4.37 10.08
CA LYS A 34 1.57 -5.04 10.22
C LYS A 34 1.46 -6.30 11.06
N VAL A 35 2.09 -7.38 10.59
CA VAL A 35 2.39 -8.53 11.44
C VAL A 35 3.58 -8.14 12.30
N LEU A 36 3.43 -8.21 13.63
CA LEU A 36 4.47 -7.77 14.58
C LEU A 36 5.50 -8.88 14.85
N ASP A 37 6.04 -9.46 13.77
CA ASP A 37 7.03 -10.55 13.78
C ASP A 37 8.46 -10.08 13.45
N GLY A 38 8.64 -8.77 13.28
CA GLY A 38 9.91 -8.15 12.86
C GLY A 38 10.13 -8.14 11.34
N GLY A 39 9.21 -8.68 10.56
CA GLY A 39 9.23 -8.64 9.09
C GLY A 39 8.54 -7.41 8.49
N THR A 40 8.35 -7.46 7.17
CA THR A 40 7.60 -6.44 6.40
C THR A 40 6.18 -6.89 6.03
N SER A 41 5.77 -8.06 6.52
CA SER A 41 4.47 -8.66 6.27
C SER A 41 3.34 -7.86 6.93
N TYR A 42 2.17 -7.86 6.30
CA TYR A 42 0.95 -7.26 6.82
C TYR A 42 -0.27 -7.99 6.27
N VAL A 43 -1.38 -7.85 6.98
CA VAL A 43 -2.71 -8.28 6.54
C VAL A 43 -3.40 -7.09 5.87
N GLU A 44 -3.79 -7.23 4.61
CA GLU A 44 -4.55 -6.21 3.89
C GLU A 44 -5.92 -5.99 4.55
N ILE A 45 -6.37 -4.74 4.63
CA ILE A 45 -7.71 -4.37 5.06
C ILE A 45 -8.48 -3.70 3.91
N ALA A 46 -9.65 -4.22 3.57
CA ALA A 46 -10.50 -3.67 2.50
C ALA A 46 -11.45 -2.57 2.99
N PHE A 47 -11.65 -2.45 4.30
CA PHE A 47 -12.55 -1.49 4.92
C PHE A 47 -11.86 -0.78 6.09
N CYS A 48 -12.17 0.50 6.27
CA CYS A 48 -11.67 1.29 7.38
C CYS A 48 -12.19 0.75 8.72
N PRO A 49 -11.32 0.44 9.70
CA PRO A 49 -11.74 -0.06 11.01
C PRO A 49 -12.61 0.92 11.82
N TRP A 50 -12.56 2.21 11.49
CA TRP A 50 -13.26 3.26 12.24
C TRP A 50 -14.56 3.72 11.57
N SER A 51 -14.54 3.95 10.25
CA SER A 51 -15.70 4.50 9.52
C SER A 51 -16.47 3.46 8.71
N GLY A 52 -15.92 2.24 8.56
CA GLY A 52 -16.49 1.20 7.71
C GLY A 52 -16.48 1.49 6.21
N HIS A 53 -15.90 2.62 5.76
CA HIS A 53 -15.78 2.92 4.34
C HIS A 53 -14.88 1.91 3.63
N ARG A 54 -15.28 1.51 2.43
CA ARG A 54 -14.44 0.72 1.54
C ARG A 54 -13.21 1.54 1.14
N LEU A 55 -12.04 0.94 1.33
CA LEU A 55 -10.75 1.56 0.99
C LEU A 55 -10.47 1.38 -0.52
N PRO A 56 -9.55 2.18 -1.11
CA PRO A 56 -9.18 2.03 -2.51
C PRO A 56 -8.74 0.61 -2.83
N GLN A 57 -9.06 0.15 -4.04
CA GLN A 57 -8.67 -1.18 -4.49
C GLN A 57 -7.15 -1.29 -4.60
N SER A 58 -6.61 -2.41 -4.12
CA SER A 58 -5.21 -2.81 -4.31
C SER A 58 -4.82 -2.80 -5.79
N LEU A 59 -3.59 -2.36 -6.04
CA LEU A 59 -2.91 -2.40 -7.32
C LEU A 59 -1.83 -3.49 -7.37
N ARG A 60 -1.78 -4.40 -6.39
CA ARG A 60 -0.74 -5.44 -6.29
C ARG A 60 -0.69 -6.34 -7.51
N ASP A 61 -1.83 -6.84 -7.97
CA ASP A 61 -1.88 -7.72 -9.14
C ASP A 61 -1.39 -6.99 -10.40
N GLU A 62 -1.79 -5.73 -10.57
CA GLU A 62 -1.32 -4.88 -11.68
C GLU A 62 0.19 -4.61 -11.58
N TRP A 63 0.70 -4.39 -10.36
CA TRP A 63 2.11 -4.18 -10.10
C TRP A 63 2.95 -5.38 -10.56
N PHE A 64 2.56 -6.60 -10.17
CA PHE A 64 3.24 -7.82 -10.60
C PHE A 64 3.13 -8.01 -12.11
N SER A 65 1.94 -7.82 -12.68
CA SER A 65 1.71 -7.95 -14.12
C SER A 65 2.59 -7.00 -14.94
N ARG A 66 2.82 -5.76 -14.45
CA ARG A 66 3.67 -4.78 -15.13
C ARG A 66 5.15 -5.10 -15.05
N LEU A 67 5.64 -5.67 -13.95
CA LEU A 67 7.02 -6.13 -13.84
C LEU A 67 7.26 -7.36 -14.70
N GLU A 68 6.34 -8.33 -14.70
CA GLU A 68 6.41 -9.52 -15.54
C GLU A 68 6.40 -9.15 -17.04
N ALA A 69 5.60 -8.17 -17.44
CA ALA A 69 5.61 -7.65 -18.82
C ALA A 69 6.95 -7.02 -19.24
N GLN A 70 7.79 -6.63 -18.29
CA GLN A 70 9.16 -6.15 -18.51
C GLN A 70 10.20 -7.28 -18.38
N GLY A 71 9.78 -8.51 -18.10
CA GLY A 71 10.64 -9.66 -17.89
C GLY A 71 11.37 -9.66 -16.55
N LEU A 72 10.82 -8.98 -15.54
CA LEU A 72 11.41 -8.86 -14.20
C LEU A 72 10.70 -9.78 -13.19
N ASP A 73 11.46 -10.56 -12.43
CA ASP A 73 10.98 -11.28 -11.25
C ASP A 73 11.36 -10.51 -9.98
N PRO A 74 10.42 -9.86 -9.27
CA PRO A 74 10.73 -9.08 -8.06
C PRO A 74 11.27 -9.90 -6.87
N GLY A 75 11.24 -11.23 -6.94
CA GLY A 75 11.88 -12.12 -5.96
C GLY A 75 13.37 -12.36 -6.22
N ILE A 76 13.85 -12.06 -7.44
CA ILE A 76 15.22 -12.33 -7.89
C ILE A 76 15.90 -11.04 -8.37
N ASP A 77 15.19 -10.27 -9.20
CA ASP A 77 15.66 -9.06 -9.86
C ASP A 77 15.40 -7.79 -9.02
N PRO A 78 16.26 -6.77 -9.15
CA PRO A 78 16.04 -5.48 -8.51
C PRO A 78 14.81 -4.78 -9.12
N VAL A 79 13.85 -4.43 -8.26
CA VAL A 79 12.66 -3.66 -8.64
C VAL A 79 13.04 -2.22 -9.02
N PRO A 80 12.65 -1.71 -10.22
CA PRO A 80 12.91 -0.33 -10.62
C PRO A 80 12.35 0.71 -9.64
N LEU A 81 13.03 1.84 -9.49
CA LEU A 81 12.71 2.85 -8.47
C LEU A 81 11.28 3.41 -8.59
N GLU A 82 10.75 3.49 -9.80
CA GLU A 82 9.37 3.94 -10.06
C GLU A 82 8.31 2.96 -9.51
N PHE A 83 8.63 1.67 -9.42
CA PHE A 83 7.76 0.62 -8.87
C PHE A 83 7.89 0.48 -7.35
N GLN A 84 8.78 1.23 -6.70
CA GLN A 84 8.96 1.17 -5.24
C GLN A 84 7.99 2.08 -4.46
N SER A 85 7.20 2.89 -5.16
CA SER A 85 6.21 3.80 -4.55
C SER A 85 5.02 4.04 -5.48
N GLU A 86 4.17 5.01 -5.16
CA GLU A 86 3.00 5.40 -5.96
C GLU A 86 3.32 5.99 -7.34
N ARG A 87 4.61 6.25 -7.64
CA ARG A 87 5.05 6.95 -8.86
C ARG A 87 4.60 6.27 -10.15
N TRP A 88 4.59 4.93 -10.19
CA TRP A 88 4.22 4.18 -11.40
C TRP A 88 2.74 4.29 -11.79
N TYR A 89 1.85 4.68 -10.87
CA TYR A 89 0.41 4.84 -11.15
C TYR A 89 -0.12 6.26 -10.98
N THR A 90 0.66 7.18 -10.40
CA THR A 90 0.26 8.59 -10.22
C THR A 90 0.66 9.50 -11.39
N THR A 91 1.53 9.04 -12.30
CA THR A 91 2.00 9.83 -13.46
C THR A 91 1.03 9.73 -14.65
N LYS A 92 -0.22 10.18 -14.48
CA LYS A 92 -1.18 10.42 -15.57
C LYS A 92 -1.56 11.89 -15.65
#